data_AF-A0A935F004-F1
#
_entry.id   AF-A0A935F004-F1
#
_cell.length_a   1.000
_cell.length_b   1.000
_cell.length_c   1.000
_cell.angle_alpha   90.00
_cell.angle_beta   90.00
_cell.angle_gamma   90.00
#
_symmetry.space_group_name_H-M   'P 1'
#
loop_
_entity.id
_entity.type
_entity.pdbx_description
1 polymer ?
#
loop_
_entity_poly.entity_id
_entity_poly.type
_entity_poly.pdbx_seq_one_letter_code
_entity_poly.pdbx_strand_id
1 'polypeptide(L)'
;MAKMKKTEPGFEGSMRELEKIVGQLETGELPLEEALELFEQGIGLARRCQMQLEDAERKVELLLRERGEIKAVPFSSQKSVQNDSPNDNGDNDDSEDDDEEEDENSDGSVPF
;
A
#
# COMPACT_ATOMS: atom_id res chain seq x y z
N MET A 1 -18.23 -18.46 -40.64
CA MET A 1 -16.97 -17.88 -40.13
C MET A 1 -17.15 -17.57 -38.66
N ALA A 2 -16.48 -18.30 -37.77
CA ALA A 2 -16.59 -18.11 -36.32
C ALA A 2 -15.84 -16.83 -35.91
N LYS A 3 -16.53 -15.88 -35.28
CA LYS A 3 -15.90 -14.72 -34.63
C LYS A 3 -14.95 -15.25 -33.56
N MET A 4 -13.64 -15.11 -33.79
CA MET A 4 -12.63 -15.22 -32.75
C MET A 4 -12.98 -14.18 -31.68
N LYS A 5 -13.62 -14.61 -30.60
CA LYS A 5 -13.64 -13.82 -29.36
C LYS A 5 -12.18 -13.66 -28.99
N LYS A 6 -11.63 -12.45 -29.10
CA LYS A 6 -10.42 -12.08 -28.36
C LYS A 6 -10.74 -12.41 -26.91
N THR A 7 -10.29 -13.56 -26.44
CA THR A 7 -10.19 -13.86 -25.02
C THR A 7 -9.13 -12.91 -24.50
N GLU A 8 -9.62 -11.73 -24.14
CA GLU A 8 -9.09 -10.86 -23.12
C GLU A 8 -8.10 -11.63 -22.22
N PRO A 9 -6.79 -11.32 -22.25
CA PRO A 9 -5.81 -12.06 -21.46
C PRO A 9 -6.21 -12.01 -19.98
N GLY A 10 -6.20 -13.17 -19.33
CA GLY A 10 -6.35 -13.23 -17.88
C GLY A 10 -5.19 -12.52 -17.18
N PHE A 11 -5.22 -12.46 -15.85
CA PHE A 11 -4.26 -11.71 -15.02
C PHE A 11 -2.81 -11.95 -15.43
N GLU A 12 -2.39 -13.21 -15.53
CA GLU A 12 -1.02 -13.55 -15.92
C GLU A 12 -0.64 -13.06 -17.33
N GLY A 13 -1.60 -13.07 -18.26
CA GLY A 13 -1.36 -12.57 -19.61
C GLY A 13 -1.19 -11.05 -19.63
N SER A 14 -2.02 -10.33 -18.87
CA SER A 14 -1.90 -8.89 -18.70
C SER A 14 -0.60 -8.51 -18.00
N MET A 15 -0.18 -9.29 -17.00
CA MET A 15 1.07 -9.06 -16.27
C MET A 15 2.30 -9.28 -17.17
N ARG A 16 2.35 -10.36 -17.94
CA ARG A 16 3.46 -10.63 -18.88
C ARG A 16 3.60 -9.54 -19.93
N GLU A 17 2.49 -9.02 -20.47
CA GLU A 17 2.57 -7.93 -21.44
C GLU A 17 3.03 -6.63 -20.78
N LEU A 18 2.58 -6.36 -19.55
CA LEU A 18 3.03 -5.19 -18.79
C LEU A 18 4.54 -5.24 -18.50
N GLU A 19 5.05 -6.38 -18.05
CA GLU A 19 6.50 -6.59 -17.82
C GLU A 19 7.32 -6.35 -19.09
N LYS A 20 6.82 -6.82 -20.23
CA LYS A 20 7.47 -6.61 -21.53
C LYS A 20 7.50 -5.14 -21.91
N ILE A 21 6.38 -4.42 -21.73
CA ILE A 21 6.31 -2.98 -21.99
C ILE A 21 7.28 -2.21 -21.09
N VAL A 22 7.28 -2.50 -19.79
CA VAL A 22 8.22 -1.88 -18.84
C VAL A 22 9.66 -2.14 -19.26
N GLY A 23 10.00 -3.39 -19.59
CA GLY A 23 11.35 -3.73 -20.05
C GLY A 23 11.74 -2.99 -21.34
N GLN A 24 10.80 -2.75 -22.26
CA GLN A 24 11.04 -1.94 -23.46
C GLN A 24 11.24 -0.45 -23.14
N LEU A 25 10.46 0.11 -22.22
CA LEU A 25 10.59 1.51 -21.79
C LEU A 25 11.91 1.75 -21.04
N GLU A 26 12.38 0.76 -20.27
CA GLU A 26 13.62 0.83 -19.51
C GLU A 26 14.89 0.82 -20.38
N THR A 27 14.82 0.33 -21.63
CA THR A 27 15.99 0.38 -22.53
C THR A 27 16.34 1.81 -22.94
N GLY A 28 15.33 2.70 -23.01
CA GLY A 28 15.49 4.09 -23.41
C GLY A 28 15.88 4.29 -24.89
N GLU A 29 15.82 3.24 -25.72
CA GLU A 29 16.21 3.29 -27.15
C GLU A 29 15.05 3.66 -28.07
N LEU A 30 13.84 3.81 -27.52
CA LEU A 30 12.62 4.05 -28.28
C LEU A 30 12.46 5.53 -28.66
N PRO A 31 11.94 5.83 -29.87
CA PRO A 31 11.44 7.16 -30.19
C PRO A 31 10.37 7.61 -29.19
N LEU A 32 10.29 8.92 -28.94
CA LEU A 32 9.36 9.51 -27.98
C LEU A 32 7.90 9.09 -28.23
N GLU A 33 7.46 9.09 -29.49
CA GLU A 33 6.09 8.70 -29.85
C GLU A 33 5.79 7.24 -29.47
N GLU A 34 6.71 6.33 -29.78
CA GLU A 34 6.58 4.90 -29.43
C GLU A 34 6.61 4.69 -27.91
N ALA A 35 7.46 5.44 -27.19
CA ALA A 35 7.51 5.40 -25.73
C ALA A 35 6.19 5.87 -25.10
N LEU A 36 5.54 6.89 -25.67
CA LEU A 36 4.24 7.37 -25.21
C LEU A 36 3.12 6.35 -25.47
N GLU A 37 3.10 5.73 -26.66
CA GLU A 37 2.14 4.67 -26.97
C GLU A 37 2.29 3.46 -26.03
N LEU A 38 3.53 3.03 -25.76
CA LEU A 38 3.82 1.95 -24.84
C LEU A 38 3.45 2.30 -23.40
N PHE A 39 3.69 3.55 -22.98
CA PHE A 39 3.29 4.02 -21.67
C PHE A 39 1.76 3.98 -21.48
N GLU A 40 0.99 4.47 -22.45
CA GLU A 40 -0.47 4.42 -22.40
C GLU A 40 -0.98 2.97 -22.33
N GLN A 41 -0.41 2.08 -23.14
CA GLN A 41 -0.71 0.64 -23.09
C GLN A 41 -0.37 0.03 -21.72
N GLY A 42 0.78 0.38 -21.14
CA GLY A 42 1.20 -0.05 -19.81
C GLY A 42 0.20 0.37 -18.72
N ILE A 43 -0.27 1.61 -18.74
CA ILE A 43 -1.29 2.10 -17.81
C ILE A 43 -2.60 1.32 -17.96
N GLY A 44 -3.02 1.05 -19.20
CA GLY A 44 -4.20 0.23 -19.47
C GLY A 44 -4.10 -1.18 -18.90
N LEU A 45 -2.94 -1.83 -19.06
CA LEU A 45 -2.67 -3.16 -18.52
C LEU A 45 -2.62 -3.16 -16.99
N ALA A 46 -1.96 -2.17 -16.37
CA ALA A 46 -1.88 -2.06 -14.92
C ALA A 46 -3.27 -1.93 -14.29
N ARG A 47 -4.12 -1.04 -14.85
CA ARG A 47 -5.50 -0.87 -14.40
C ARG A 47 -6.31 -2.16 -14.54
N ARG A 48 -6.10 -2.89 -15.62
CA ARG A 48 -6.73 -4.19 -15.86
C ARG A 48 -6.29 -5.25 -14.87
N CYS A 49 -5.00 -5.32 -14.52
CA CYS A 49 -4.51 -6.22 -13.48
C CYS A 49 -5.20 -5.92 -12.14
N GLN A 50 -5.29 -4.63 -11.77
CA GLN A 50 -5.99 -4.21 -10.56
C GLN A 50 -7.46 -4.65 -10.54
N MET A 51 -8.22 -4.40 -11.63
CA MET A 51 -9.62 -4.82 -11.70
C MET A 51 -9.81 -6.34 -11.55
N GLN A 52 -8.88 -7.13 -12.10
CA GLN A 52 -8.93 -8.60 -11.97
C GLN A 52 -8.67 -9.05 -10.53
N LEU A 53 -7.75 -8.39 -9.82
CA LEU A 53 -7.49 -8.65 -8.41
C LEU A 53 -8.70 -8.27 -7.54
N GLU A 54 -9.30 -7.10 -7.79
CA GLU A 54 -10.50 -6.65 -7.08
C GLU A 54 -11.69 -7.62 -7.26
N ASP A 55 -11.87 -8.16 -8.47
CA ASP A 55 -12.92 -9.15 -8.73
C ASP A 55 -12.64 -10.49 -8.02
N ALA A 56 -11.38 -10.93 -8.02
CA ALA A 56 -10.97 -12.12 -7.28
C ALA A 56 -11.19 -11.95 -5.76
N GLU A 57 -10.81 -10.81 -5.20
CA GLU A 57 -11.00 -10.47 -3.79
C GLU A 57 -12.50 -10.49 -3.42
N ARG A 58 -13.34 -9.82 -4.21
CA ARG A 58 -14.79 -9.81 -4.00
C ARG A 58 -15.38 -11.22 -4.02
N LYS A 59 -14.92 -12.07 -4.95
CA LYS A 59 -15.38 -13.46 -5.05
C LYS A 59 -14.98 -14.26 -3.82
N VAL A 60 -13.76 -14.09 -3.31
CA VAL A 60 -13.31 -14.71 -2.06
C VAL A 60 -14.17 -14.24 -0.89
N GLU A 61 -14.42 -12.93 -0.78
CA GLU A 61 -15.26 -12.36 0.28
C GLU A 61 -16.67 -12.97 0.29
N LEU A 62 -17.31 -13.10 -0.87
CA LEU A 62 -18.64 -13.74 -0.98
C LEU A 62 -18.62 -15.19 -0.50
N LEU A 63 -17.63 -15.98 -0.94
CA LEU A 63 -17.49 -17.38 -0.53
C LEU A 63 -17.23 -17.54 0.97
N LEU A 64 -16.52 -16.59 1.58
CA LEU A 64 -16.28 -16.57 3.02
C LEU A 64 -17.53 -16.20 3.82
N ARG A 65 -18.34 -15.23 3.33
CA ARG A 65 -19.63 -14.88 3.95
C ARG A 65 -20.62 -16.03 3.91
N GLU A 66 -20.67 -16.80 2.82
CA GLU A 66 -21.55 -17.97 2.68
C GLU A 66 -21.23 -19.10 3.66
N ARG A 67 -19.98 -19.20 4.15
CA ARG A 67 -19.54 -20.25 5.08
C ARG A 67 -19.71 -19.93 6.56
N GLY A 68 -20.26 -18.76 6.90
CA GLY A 68 -20.48 -18.35 8.29
C GLY A 68 -19.19 -17.86 8.95
N GLU A 69 -19.02 -16.53 8.89
CA GLU A 69 -18.06 -15.72 9.65
C GLU A 69 -16.57 -15.80 9.30
N ILE A 70 -16.15 -15.04 8.29
CA ILE A 70 -14.80 -14.42 8.26
C ILE A 70 -14.94 -12.97 7.76
N LYS A 71 -14.48 -12.00 8.56
CA LYS A 71 -14.38 -10.59 8.16
C LYS A 71 -13.18 -10.41 7.24
N ALA A 72 -13.42 -10.05 5.98
CA ALA A 72 -12.35 -9.59 5.09
C ALA A 72 -11.80 -8.25 5.62
N VAL A 73 -10.48 -8.17 5.78
CA VAL A 73 -9.77 -6.93 6.09
C VAL A 73 -8.93 -6.53 4.88
N PRO A 74 -8.89 -5.23 4.52
CA PRO A 74 -8.08 -4.78 3.40
C PRO A 74 -6.60 -5.08 3.67
N PHE A 75 -5.89 -5.60 2.67
CA PHE A 75 -4.47 -5.88 2.78
C PHE A 75 -3.68 -4.56 2.76
N SER A 76 -3.50 -3.95 3.94
CA SER A 76 -2.71 -2.72 4.08
C SER A 76 -1.24 -3.10 4.12
N SER A 77 -0.50 -2.81 3.05
CA SER A 77 0.97 -2.96 3.00
C SER A 77 1.61 -2.04 4.04
N GLN A 78 1.92 -2.58 5.23
CA GLN A 78 2.56 -1.83 6.30
C GLN A 78 3.92 -1.31 5.81
N LYS A 79 3.97 0.02 5.63
CA LYS A 79 5.21 0.79 5.46
C LYS A 79 6.09 0.55 6.68
N SER A 80 7.17 -0.22 6.52
CA SER A 80 8.18 -0.39 7.55
C SER A 80 8.89 0.95 7.79
N VAL A 81 8.44 1.61 8.85
CA VAL A 81 9.12 2.53 9.77
C VAL A 81 10.46 3.10 9.30
N GLN A 82 10.46 4.41 9.07
CA GLN A 82 11.64 5.28 9.08
C GLN A 82 12.29 5.19 10.47
N ASN A 83 13.53 4.69 10.54
CA ASN A 83 14.43 5.00 11.64
C ASN A 83 15.63 5.75 11.04
N ASP A 84 15.44 7.04 10.75
CA ASP A 84 16.54 7.99 10.64
C ASP A 84 17.19 8.10 12.03
N SER A 85 18.47 7.74 12.11
CA SER A 85 19.34 7.89 13.28
C SER A 85 19.49 9.37 13.65
N PRO A 86 19.58 9.77 14.94
CA PRO A 86 20.89 9.77 15.59
C PRO A 86 20.83 9.47 17.12
N ASN A 87 21.59 8.47 17.57
CA ASN A 87 21.83 8.24 19.00
C ASN A 87 22.89 9.25 19.50
N ASP A 88 22.45 10.42 19.94
CA ASP A 88 23.21 11.39 20.72
C ASP A 88 23.13 11.00 22.20
N ASN A 89 24.13 10.28 22.71
CA ASN A 89 24.32 10.10 24.15
C ASN A 89 25.38 11.10 24.60
N GLY A 90 24.94 12.35 24.76
CA GLY A 90 25.67 13.35 25.52
C GLY A 90 25.49 13.10 27.02
N ASP A 91 26.60 12.80 27.68
CA ASP A 91 26.83 13.05 29.10
C ASP A 91 26.15 14.34 29.57
N ASN A 92 25.44 14.24 30.70
CA ASN A 92 25.29 15.27 31.74
C ASN A 92 24.79 14.50 32.97
N ASP A 93 25.65 14.13 33.91
CA ASP A 93 26.34 15.00 34.88
C ASP A 93 25.34 15.75 35.76
N ASP A 94 25.19 15.20 36.96
CA ASP A 94 25.16 15.88 38.26
C ASP A 94 24.19 17.06 38.46
N SER A 95 23.13 16.82 39.25
CA SER A 95 22.84 17.65 40.42
C SER A 95 21.75 17.01 41.29
N GLU A 96 22.11 16.88 42.56
CA GLU A 96 21.37 16.40 43.73
C GLU A 96 20.16 17.29 44.11
N ASP A 97 19.35 16.73 45.02
CA ASP A 97 18.46 17.40 45.99
C ASP A 97 17.24 18.18 45.47
N ASP A 98 16.03 17.74 45.82
CA ASP A 98 15.47 18.06 47.15
C ASP A 98 14.18 17.26 47.36
N ASP A 99 14.11 16.63 48.53
CA ASP A 99 12.91 16.03 49.10
C ASP A 99 11.84 17.12 49.33
N GLU A 100 10.58 16.86 49.02
CA GLU A 100 9.50 17.00 50.01
C GLU A 100 8.17 16.43 49.49
N GLU A 101 7.58 15.68 50.42
CA GLU A 101 6.44 14.77 50.34
C GLU A 101 5.07 15.48 50.41
N GLU A 102 4.06 14.65 50.08
CA GLU A 102 2.69 14.67 50.60
C GLU A 102 1.68 15.72 50.12
N ASP A 103 0.80 15.23 49.23
CA ASP A 103 -0.66 15.15 49.41
C ASP A 103 -1.33 16.21 50.30
N GLU A 104 -2.15 17.09 49.70
CA GLU A 104 -3.49 17.34 50.23
C GLU A 104 -4.52 17.62 49.10
N ASN A 105 -5.64 16.93 49.21
CA ASN A 105 -6.84 17.04 48.40
C ASN A 105 -7.57 18.38 48.60
N SER A 106 -8.56 18.62 47.74
CA SER A 106 -9.65 19.63 47.86
C SER A 106 -9.26 21.00 47.31
N ASP A 107 -9.91 21.55 46.27
CA ASP A 107 -11.34 21.74 46.16
C ASP A 107 -11.70 21.97 44.68
N GLY A 108 -12.57 21.11 44.17
CA GLY A 108 -13.21 21.32 42.89
C GLY A 108 -14.24 22.44 43.00
N SER A 109 -13.88 23.64 42.57
CA SER A 109 -14.85 24.66 42.18
C SER A 109 -14.18 25.72 41.30
N VAL A 110 -14.44 25.66 40.00
CA VAL A 110 -14.28 26.84 39.14
C VAL A 110 -15.58 27.06 38.38
N PRO A 111 -16.54 27.84 38.91
CA PRO A 111 -17.64 28.36 38.14
C PRO A 111 -17.42 29.85 37.84
N PHE A 112 -17.07 30.18 36.59
CA PHE A 112 -17.92 30.83 35.58
C PHE A 112 -17.04 31.37 34.45
#